data_AF-A0A0P9R5M6-F1
#
_entry.id   AF-A0A0P9R5M6-F1
#
_cell.length_a   1.000
_cell.length_b   1.000
_cell.length_c   1.000
_cell.angle_alpha   90.00
_cell.angle_beta   90.00
_cell.angle_gamma   90.00
#
_symmetry.space_group_name_H-M   'P 1'
#
loop_
_entity.id
_entity.type
_entity.pdbx_description
1 polymer ?
#
loop_
_entity_poly.entity_id
_entity_poly.type
_entity_poly.pdbx_seq_one_letter_code
_entity_poly.pdbx_strand_id
1 'polypeptide(L)'
;MQFRGIIPALVTPFTADQQLDEQALRNLIENLLNAGVHGLFVLGTNGEFFTLSESEKLKIARITVEAAAGRVPVVVGTGAFATHEVIEMNKKMIDVGADALSIITPYFNAISQSELIKHYTAIADAAELPSCR
;
A
#
# COMPACT_ATOMS: atom_id res chain seq x y z
N MET A 1 9.75 3.47 -14.12
CA MET A 1 10.34 3.67 -12.78
C MET A 1 11.10 2.42 -12.37
N GLN A 2 12.22 2.54 -11.67
CA GLN A 2 12.92 1.39 -11.04
C GLN A 2 12.83 1.54 -9.52
N PHE A 3 12.20 0.57 -8.85
CA PHE A 3 12.20 0.46 -7.39
C PHE A 3 13.50 -0.21 -6.94
N ARG A 4 14.37 0.52 -6.24
CA ARG A 4 15.67 0.02 -5.76
C ARG A 4 16.10 0.77 -4.51
N GLY A 5 16.93 0.12 -3.68
CA GLY A 5 17.44 0.71 -2.44
C GLY A 5 16.56 0.41 -1.24
N ILE A 6 16.52 1.32 -0.29
CA ILE A 6 15.81 1.15 0.99
C ILE A 6 14.38 1.67 0.84
N ILE A 7 13.40 0.77 0.91
CA ILE A 7 11.96 1.08 0.88
C ILE A 7 11.35 0.52 2.17
N PRO A 8 11.26 1.31 3.25
CA PRO A 8 10.70 0.83 4.52
C PRO A 8 9.22 0.51 4.38
N ALA A 9 8.80 -0.60 4.99
CA ALA A 9 7.39 -0.88 5.27
C ALA A 9 6.98 -0.08 6.52
N LEU A 10 6.21 0.99 6.31
CA LEU A 10 5.81 1.91 7.37
C LEU A 10 4.79 1.27 8.30
N VAL A 11 4.92 1.60 9.59
CA VAL A 11 3.86 1.42 10.58
C VAL A 11 2.80 2.50 10.39
N THR A 12 1.59 2.24 10.88
CA THR A 12 0.50 3.22 10.90
C THR A 12 0.34 3.74 12.34
N PRO A 13 0.71 4.99 12.64
CA PRO A 13 0.57 5.54 13.99
C PRO A 13 -0.90 5.74 14.37
N PHE A 14 -1.26 5.33 15.59
CA PHE A 14 -2.58 5.54 16.18
C PHE A 14 -2.46 6.26 17.51
N THR A 15 -3.47 7.07 17.83
CA THR A 15 -3.64 7.67 19.16
C THR A 15 -4.06 6.61 20.17
N ALA A 16 -4.01 6.95 21.47
CA ALA A 16 -4.50 6.07 22.54
C ALA A 16 -5.99 5.69 22.37
N ASP A 17 -6.77 6.55 21.71
CA ASP A 17 -8.19 6.34 21.38
C ASP A 17 -8.39 5.58 20.05
N GLN A 18 -7.34 4.93 19.54
CA GLN A 18 -7.34 4.14 18.30
C GLN A 18 -7.77 4.93 17.05
N GLN A 19 -7.52 6.24 17.03
CA GLN A 19 -7.71 7.06 15.83
C GLN A 19 -6.38 7.21 15.09
N LEU A 20 -6.42 7.27 13.75
CA LEU A 20 -5.23 7.52 12.94
C LEU A 20 -4.54 8.81 13.40
N ASP A 21 -3.28 8.72 13.82
CA ASP A 21 -2.47 9.88 14.17
C ASP A 21 -1.77 10.40 12.89
N GLU A 22 -2.48 11.29 12.20
CA GLU A 22 -2.03 11.86 10.93
C GLU A 22 -0.72 12.65 11.07
N GLN A 23 -0.55 13.36 12.19
CA GLN A 23 0.63 14.19 12.40
C GLN A 23 1.85 13.30 12.68
N ALA A 24 1.69 12.25 13.48
CA ALA A 24 2.74 11.27 13.70
C ALA A 24 3.12 10.55 12.40
N LEU A 25 2.14 10.21 11.55
CA LEU A 25 2.42 9.62 10.23
C LEU A 25 3.23 10.57 9.34
N ARG A 26 2.84 11.84 9.25
CA ARG A 26 3.59 12.85 8.47
C ARG A 26 5.01 13.03 9.01
N ASN A 27 5.18 13.11 10.33
CA ASN A 27 6.50 13.22 10.96
C ASN A 27 7.38 11.99 10.69
N LEU A 28 6.81 10.79 10.75
CA LEU A 28 7.51 9.55 10.40
C LEU A 28 8.02 9.58 8.96
N ILE A 29 7.15 9.98 8.02
CA ILE A 29 7.50 10.08 6.60
C ILE A 29 8.62 11.10 6.40
N GLU A 30 8.52 12.32 6.94
CA GLU A 30 9.58 13.32 6.81
C GLU A 30 10.92 12.84 7.38
N ASN A 31 10.91 12.16 8.54
CA ASN A 31 12.12 11.59 9.12
C ASN A 31 12.78 10.55 8.21
N LEU A 32 11.97 9.68 7.58
CA LEU A 32 12.48 8.68 6.64
C LEU A 32 13.04 9.34 5.36
N LEU A 33 12.35 10.35 4.83
CA LEU A 33 12.82 11.11 3.68
C LEU A 33 14.15 11.83 3.98
N ASN A 34 14.27 12.46 5.15
CA ASN A 34 15.51 13.09 5.61
C ASN A 34 16.65 12.08 5.83
N ALA A 35 16.32 10.83 6.17
CA ALA A 35 17.30 9.74 6.29
C ALA A 35 17.75 9.17 4.92
N GLY A 36 17.19 9.64 3.80
CA GLY A 36 17.61 9.24 2.46
C GLY A 36 17.06 7.87 2.01
N VAL A 37 15.85 7.50 2.43
CA VAL A 37 15.17 6.33 1.86
C VAL A 37 14.87 6.54 0.38
N HIS A 38 14.69 5.44 -0.35
CA HIS A 38 14.54 5.44 -1.82
C HIS A 38 13.10 5.25 -2.27
N GLY A 39 12.18 5.08 -1.33
CA GLY A 39 10.75 4.90 -1.55
C GLY A 39 10.05 4.77 -0.22
N LEU A 40 8.72 4.75 -0.24
CA LEU A 40 7.88 4.50 0.93
C LEU A 40 6.93 3.35 0.60
N PHE A 41 6.75 2.43 1.54
CA PHE A 41 5.73 1.39 1.41
C PHE A 41 4.74 1.46 2.57
N VAL A 42 3.48 1.73 2.26
CA VAL A 42 2.39 1.82 3.25
C VAL A 42 1.32 0.75 3.02
N LEU A 43 0.51 0.49 4.05
CA LEU A 43 -0.53 -0.54 4.03
C LEU A 43 0.01 -1.95 3.77
N GLY A 44 1.26 -2.20 4.15
CA GLY A 44 1.76 -3.58 4.32
C GLY A 44 1.28 -4.19 5.63
N THR A 45 1.73 -5.41 5.93
CA THR A 45 1.41 -6.09 7.20
C THR A 45 1.83 -5.25 8.42
N ASN A 46 3.00 -4.61 8.35
CA ASN A 46 3.49 -3.72 9.42
C ASN A 46 2.64 -2.44 9.58
N GLY A 47 1.92 -2.04 8.53
CA GLY A 47 0.97 -0.93 8.56
C GLY A 47 -0.44 -1.37 8.95
N GLU A 48 -0.60 -2.64 9.36
CA GLU A 48 -1.83 -3.21 9.92
C GLU A 48 -3.03 -3.18 8.95
N PHE A 49 -2.79 -3.28 7.64
CA PHE A 49 -3.84 -3.11 6.61
C PHE A 49 -5.11 -3.97 6.82
N PHE A 50 -5.01 -5.12 7.49
CA PHE A 50 -6.11 -6.04 7.73
C PHE A 50 -7.08 -5.60 8.85
N THR A 51 -6.70 -4.63 9.68
CA THR A 51 -7.59 -4.05 10.71
C THR A 51 -8.27 -2.75 10.27
N LEU A 52 -7.85 -2.20 9.13
CA LEU A 52 -8.28 -0.88 8.67
C LEU A 52 -9.50 -0.95 7.76
N SER A 53 -10.41 -0.01 7.96
CA SER A 53 -11.49 0.28 7.02
C SER A 53 -10.93 0.83 5.70
N GLU A 54 -11.75 0.77 4.64
CA GLU A 54 -11.36 1.35 3.35
C GLU A 54 -11.07 2.84 3.45
N SER A 55 -11.88 3.60 4.19
CA SER A 55 -11.69 5.05 4.34
C SER A 55 -10.38 5.39 5.04
N GLU A 56 -9.97 4.61 6.05
CA GLU A 56 -8.67 4.74 6.70
C GLU A 56 -7.52 4.43 5.74
N LYS A 57 -7.63 3.35 4.97
CA LYS A 57 -6.63 2.99 3.94
C LYS A 57 -6.43 4.12 2.94
N LEU A 58 -7.52 4.66 2.39
CA LEU A 58 -7.47 5.78 1.44
C LEU A 58 -6.87 7.04 2.07
N LYS A 59 -7.19 7.30 3.34
CA LYS A 59 -6.64 8.43 4.08
C LYS A 59 -5.14 8.30 4.32
N ILE A 60 -4.67 7.13 4.74
CA ILE A 60 -3.24 6.83 4.94
C ILE A 60 -2.47 6.94 3.62
N ALA A 61 -2.98 6.34 2.55
CA ALA A 61 -2.37 6.41 1.23
C ALA A 61 -2.26 7.87 0.76
N ARG A 62 -3.34 8.66 0.89
CA ARG A 62 -3.34 10.08 0.51
C ARG A 62 -2.34 10.89 1.32
N ILE A 63 -2.33 10.76 2.65
CA ILE A 63 -1.34 11.44 3.51
C ILE A 63 0.08 11.08 3.08
N THR A 64 0.32 9.82 2.75
CA THR A 64 1.65 9.34 2.34
C THR A 64 2.08 9.91 1.01
N VAL A 65 1.20 9.91 0.00
CA VAL A 65 1.49 10.49 -1.32
C VAL A 65 1.72 12.00 -1.22
N GLU A 66 0.85 12.71 -0.49
CA GLU A 66 0.99 14.15 -0.23
C GLU A 66 2.31 14.46 0.49
N ALA A 67 2.64 13.71 1.54
CA ALA A 67 3.87 13.90 2.29
C ALA A 67 5.09 13.52 1.46
N ALA A 68 5.05 12.47 0.62
CA ALA A 68 6.15 12.15 -0.27
C ALA A 68 6.43 13.31 -1.25
N ALA A 69 5.39 13.99 -1.73
CA ALA A 69 5.47 15.15 -2.62
C ALA A 69 6.36 14.89 -3.86
N GLY A 70 6.35 13.65 -4.36
CA GLY A 70 7.15 13.22 -5.51
C GLY A 70 8.67 13.08 -5.25
N ARG A 71 9.14 13.23 -4.00
CA ARG A 71 10.57 13.09 -3.65
C ARG A 71 11.09 11.67 -3.83
N VAL A 72 10.25 10.69 -3.52
CA VAL A 72 10.51 9.25 -3.68
C VAL A 72 9.20 8.56 -4.09
N PRO A 73 9.26 7.40 -4.78
CA PRO A 73 8.06 6.68 -5.15
C PRO A 73 7.34 6.06 -3.94
N VAL A 74 6.01 6.01 -4.00
CA VAL A 74 5.14 5.43 -2.98
C VAL A 74 4.52 4.13 -3.48
N VAL A 75 4.82 3.04 -2.78
CA VAL A 75 4.19 1.73 -2.94
C VAL A 75 3.04 1.62 -1.95
N VAL A 76 1.87 1.17 -2.41
CA VAL A 76 0.69 1.01 -1.55
C VAL A 76 0.22 -0.44 -1.55
N GLY A 77 0.00 -1.01 -0.36
CA GLY A 77 -0.58 -2.34 -0.21
C GLY A 77 -2.08 -2.35 -0.51
N THR A 78 -2.52 -3.25 -1.39
CA THR A 78 -3.92 -3.38 -1.82
C THR A 78 -4.46 -4.79 -1.65
N GLY A 79 -3.77 -5.61 -0.86
CA GLY A 79 -4.20 -6.95 -0.50
C GLY A 79 -5.61 -6.99 0.09
N ALA A 80 -6.44 -7.88 -0.44
CA ALA A 80 -7.79 -8.17 0.03
C ALA A 80 -8.08 -9.67 -0.12
N PHE A 81 -9.21 -10.13 0.41
CA PHE A 81 -9.55 -11.56 0.40
C PHE A 81 -9.99 -12.05 -0.98
N ALA A 82 -10.66 -11.20 -1.75
CA ALA A 82 -11.19 -11.55 -3.06
C ALA A 82 -10.51 -10.76 -4.19
N THR A 83 -10.33 -11.40 -5.34
CA THR A 83 -9.71 -10.78 -6.53
C THR A 83 -10.38 -9.47 -6.95
N HIS A 84 -11.72 -9.41 -6.89
CA HIS A 84 -12.46 -8.21 -7.28
C HIS A 84 -12.24 -7.04 -6.32
N GLU A 85 -12.12 -7.30 -5.01
CA GLU A 85 -11.81 -6.29 -4.00
C GLU A 85 -10.41 -5.71 -4.21
N VAL A 86 -9.42 -6.57 -4.55
CA VAL A 86 -8.07 -6.11 -4.89
C VAL A 86 -8.12 -5.19 -6.11
N ILE A 87 -8.84 -5.56 -7.16
CA ILE A 87 -8.97 -4.74 -8.38
C ILE A 87 -9.64 -3.39 -8.08
N GLU A 88 -10.69 -3.37 -7.26
CA GLU A 88 -11.36 -2.13 -6.88
C GLU A 88 -10.45 -1.23 -6.04
N MET A 89 -9.77 -1.80 -5.05
CA MET A 89 -8.82 -1.07 -4.21
C MET A 89 -7.65 -0.53 -5.04
N ASN A 90 -7.14 -1.30 -6.01
CA ASN A 90 -6.10 -0.87 -6.92
C ASN A 90 -6.49 0.43 -7.64
N LYS A 91 -7.71 0.49 -8.21
CA LYS A 91 -8.20 1.69 -8.90
C LYS A 91 -8.21 2.90 -7.97
N LYS A 92 -8.75 2.73 -6.76
CA LYS A 92 -8.79 3.81 -5.76
C LYS A 92 -7.38 4.28 -5.36
N MET A 93 -6.42 3.37 -5.22
CA MET A 93 -5.04 3.73 -4.87
C MET A 93 -4.27 4.36 -6.03
N ILE A 94 -4.58 3.99 -7.27
CA ILE A 94 -4.08 4.68 -8.47
C ILE A 94 -4.60 6.12 -8.48
N ASP A 95 -5.90 6.33 -8.26
CA ASP A 95 -6.52 7.67 -8.22
C ASP A 95 -5.95 8.55 -7.10
N VAL A 96 -5.54 7.95 -5.98
CA VAL A 96 -4.85 8.64 -4.88
C VAL A 96 -3.43 9.08 -5.24
N GLY A 97 -2.82 8.47 -6.27
CA GLY A 97 -1.47 8.79 -6.75
C GLY A 97 -0.38 7.84 -6.27
N ALA A 98 -0.70 6.57 -6.01
CA ALA A 98 0.33 5.55 -5.79
C ALA A 98 1.22 5.39 -7.04
N ASP A 99 2.51 5.09 -6.86
CA ASP A 99 3.43 4.81 -7.98
C ASP A 99 3.50 3.31 -8.32
N ALA A 100 3.23 2.47 -7.33
CA ALA A 100 3.08 1.03 -7.50
C ALA A 100 2.20 0.42 -6.42
N LEU A 101 1.72 -0.79 -6.70
CA LEU A 101 0.83 -1.54 -5.82
C LEU A 101 1.53 -2.80 -5.33
N SER A 102 1.33 -3.15 -4.06
CA SER A 102 1.85 -4.39 -3.44
C SER A 102 0.68 -5.30 -3.09
N ILE A 103 0.65 -6.49 -3.67
CA ILE A 103 -0.48 -7.42 -3.55
C ILE A 103 -0.01 -8.68 -2.85
N ILE A 104 -0.38 -8.79 -1.58
CA ILE A 104 -0.13 -10.02 -0.81
C ILE A 104 -0.89 -11.20 -1.43
N THR A 105 -0.27 -12.38 -1.39
CA THR A 105 -0.94 -13.64 -1.72
C THR A 105 -2.17 -13.83 -0.83
N PRO A 106 -3.31 -14.31 -1.37
CA PRO A 106 -4.48 -14.62 -0.54
C PRO A 106 -4.10 -15.53 0.63
N TYR A 107 -4.45 -15.10 1.85
CA TYR A 107 -3.89 -15.66 3.09
C TYR A 107 -4.91 -16.40 3.96
N PHE A 108 -6.20 -16.32 3.65
CA PHE A 108 -7.24 -16.99 4.42
C PHE A 108 -7.64 -18.36 3.85
N ASN A 109 -7.77 -18.44 2.53
CA ASN A 109 -8.20 -19.67 1.85
C ASN A 109 -6.98 -20.46 1.38
N ALA A 110 -7.08 -21.79 1.42
CA ALA A 110 -6.15 -22.64 0.69
C ALA A 110 -6.47 -22.52 -0.81
N ILE A 111 -5.53 -21.97 -1.59
CA ILE A 111 -5.68 -21.73 -3.03
C ILE A 111 -4.64 -22.56 -3.78
N SER A 112 -5.05 -23.24 -4.86
CA SER A 112 -4.13 -23.98 -5.71
C SER A 112 -3.22 -23.04 -6.50
N GLN A 113 -2.06 -23.53 -6.96
CA GLN A 113 -1.17 -22.75 -7.83
C GLN A 113 -1.89 -22.23 -9.09
N SER A 114 -2.80 -23.03 -9.66
CA SER A 114 -3.56 -22.63 -10.84
C SER A 114 -4.52 -21.47 -10.59
N GLU A 115 -5.12 -21.41 -9.40
CA GLU A 115 -6.02 -20.33 -8.99
C GLU A 115 -5.24 -19.09 -8.59
N LEU A 116 -4.06 -19.25 -7.99
CA LEU A 116 -3.17 -18.14 -7.66
C LEU A 116 -2.68 -17.43 -8.94
N ILE A 117 -2.33 -18.18 -9.98
CA ILE A 117 -1.99 -17.63 -11.29
C ILE A 117 -3.18 -16.84 -11.84
N LYS A 118 -4.40 -17.41 -11.83
CA LYS A 118 -5.61 -16.71 -12.30
C LYS A 118 -5.88 -15.43 -11.50
N HIS A 119 -5.69 -15.45 -10.20
CA HIS A 119 -5.85 -14.29 -9.32
C HIS A 119 -4.90 -13.15 -9.74
N TYR A 120 -3.60 -13.41 -9.83
CA TYR A 120 -2.63 -12.38 -10.19
C TYR A 120 -2.72 -11.95 -11.66
N THR A 121 -3.11 -12.85 -12.58
CA THR A 121 -3.38 -12.51 -13.98
C THR A 121 -4.55 -11.54 -14.07
N ALA A 122 -5.70 -11.87 -13.45
CA ALA A 122 -6.87 -10.99 -13.46
C ALA A 122 -6.57 -9.61 -12.87
N ILE A 123 -5.75 -9.54 -11.83
CA ILE A 123 -5.35 -8.26 -11.24
C ILE A 123 -4.45 -7.45 -12.18
N ALA A 124 -3.47 -8.10 -12.83
CA ALA A 124 -2.56 -7.40 -13.74
C ALA A 124 -3.24 -6.97 -15.03
N ASP A 125 -4.17 -7.77 -15.57
CA ASP A 125 -4.96 -7.41 -16.75
C ASP A 125 -5.84 -6.17 -16.48
N ALA A 126 -6.19 -5.93 -15.22
CA ALA A 126 -6.97 -4.78 -14.78
C ALA A 126 -6.12 -3.61 -14.25
N ALA A 127 -4.80 -3.75 -14.16
CA ALA A 127 -3.91 -2.76 -13.54
C ALA A 127 -3.34 -1.78 -14.58
N GLU A 128 -3.37 -0.49 -14.24
CA GLU A 128 -2.74 0.58 -15.04
C GLU A 128 -1.34 0.97 -14.51
N LEU A 129 -0.94 0.45 -13.34
CA LEU A 129 0.35 0.69 -12.70
C LEU A 129 1.17 -0.61 -12.54
N PRO A 130 2.50 -0.50 -12.34
CA PRO A 130 3.32 -1.62 -11.92
C PRO A 130 2.82 -2.21 -10.59
N SER A 131 2.66 -3.53 -10.55
CA SER A 131 2.34 -4.26 -9.32
C SER A 131 3.50 -5.17 -8.92
N CYS A 132 3.92 -5.07 -7.65
CA CYS A 132 4.84 -6.03 -7.04
C CYS A 132 4.03 -7.27 -6.67
N ARG A 133 4.39 -8.41 -7.29
CA ARG A 133 3.80 -9.72 -7.04
C ARG A 133 4.71 -10.53 -6.12
#